data_AF-A0A7X6UMR2-F1
#
_entry.id   AF-A0A7X6UMR2-F1
#
_cell.length_a   1.000
_cell.length_b   1.000
_cell.length_c   1.000
_cell.angle_alpha   90.00
_cell.angle_beta   90.00
_cell.angle_gamma   90.00
#
_symmetry.space_group_name_H-M   'P 1'
#
loop_
_entity.id
_entity.type
_entity.pdbx_description
1 polymer ?
#
loop_
_entity_poly.entity_id
_entity_poly.type
_entity_poly.pdbx_seq_one_letter_code
_entity_poly.pdbx_strand_id
1 'polypeptide(L)'
;VASTVNESLLLQYLLEKVEDRDKKIYLLNHYLEQFRGTVYRQTMFAEFEKTTHELVEAGEALTPELLCRIYHQLNLDYYGPEVVVDDEIDMEWARIPHFYNAFYVYQYATGFSAATALTSLITKEGPPAVTRYINFLHQGDSDYPLNLLKSAGVDMTTPQAVQECLDMFARLVGELEDLAAGGAVG
;
A
#
# COMPACT_ATOMS: atom_id res chain seq x y z
N VAL A 1 -0.78 2.87 10.55
CA VAL A 1 -0.24 4.24 10.32
C VAL A 1 1.03 4.49 11.11
N ALA A 2 0.99 4.63 12.45
CA ALA A 2 2.18 5.03 13.24
C ALA A 2 3.40 4.09 13.08
N SER A 3 3.19 2.78 13.07
CA SER A 3 4.25 1.79 12.81
C SER A 3 4.88 1.99 11.42
N THR A 4 4.05 2.09 10.39
CA THR A 4 4.48 2.30 9.00
C THR A 4 5.21 3.63 8.80
N VAL A 5 4.83 4.70 9.53
CA VAL A 5 5.59 5.96 9.53
C VAL A 5 7.00 5.74 10.06
N ASN A 6 7.14 5.03 11.18
CA ASN A 6 8.45 4.73 11.76
C ASN A 6 9.31 3.83 10.87
N GLU A 7 8.72 2.80 10.27
CA GLU A 7 9.40 1.93 9.28
C GLU A 7 9.87 2.73 8.07
N SER A 8 9.04 3.64 7.55
CA SER A 8 9.39 4.48 6.40
C SER A 8 10.50 5.49 6.73
N LEU A 9 10.46 6.10 7.93
CA LEU A 9 11.54 6.98 8.41
C LEU A 9 12.85 6.22 8.61
N LEU A 10 12.79 5.01 9.19
CA LEU A 10 13.96 4.15 9.36
C LEU A 10 14.57 3.75 8.02
N LEU A 11 13.73 3.37 7.05
CA LEU A 11 14.20 3.04 5.71
C LEU A 11 14.93 4.21 5.06
N GLN A 12 14.34 5.42 5.09
CA GLN A 12 14.97 6.60 4.52
C GLN A 12 16.33 6.88 5.19
N TYR A 13 16.38 6.83 6.51
CA TYR A 13 17.63 6.96 7.24
C TYR A 13 18.68 5.91 6.82
N LEU A 14 18.29 4.65 6.66
CA LEU A 14 19.20 3.59 6.23
C LEU A 14 19.69 3.79 4.79
N LEU A 15 18.80 4.19 3.87
CA LEU A 15 19.14 4.46 2.46
C LEU A 15 20.11 5.63 2.30
N GLU A 16 20.06 6.63 3.19
CA GLU A 16 21.01 7.75 3.23
C GLU A 16 22.38 7.37 3.80
N LYS A 17 22.46 6.31 4.62
CA LYS A 17 23.69 5.94 5.35
C LYS A 17 24.40 4.72 4.78
N VAL A 18 23.70 3.88 4.03
CA VAL A 18 24.28 2.65 3.47
C VAL A 18 25.13 2.97 2.24
N GLU A 19 26.42 2.63 2.31
CA GLU A 19 27.35 2.77 1.18
C GLU A 19 27.45 1.50 0.34
N ASP A 20 27.15 0.34 0.95
CA ASP A 20 27.19 -0.95 0.29
C ASP A 20 26.00 -1.13 -0.66
N ARG A 21 26.31 -1.35 -1.94
CA ARG A 21 25.33 -1.48 -3.03
C ARG A 21 24.31 -2.59 -2.77
N ASP A 22 24.77 -3.77 -2.36
CA ASP A 22 23.90 -4.93 -2.23
C ASP A 22 22.94 -4.77 -1.03
N LYS A 23 23.40 -4.15 0.06
CA LYS A 23 22.53 -3.75 1.17
C LYS A 23 21.52 -2.68 0.74
N LYS A 24 21.91 -1.72 -0.11
CA LYS A 24 20.96 -0.72 -0.63
C LYS A 24 19.87 -1.36 -1.49
N ILE A 25 20.25 -2.27 -2.38
CA ILE A 25 19.31 -3.09 -3.18
C ILE A 25 18.36 -3.88 -2.27
N TYR A 26 18.88 -4.52 -1.22
CA TYR A 26 18.05 -5.25 -0.26
C TYR A 26 17.00 -4.36 0.41
N LEU A 27 17.40 -3.16 0.89
CA LEU A 27 16.50 -2.23 1.56
C LEU A 27 15.40 -1.72 0.62
N LEU A 28 15.76 -1.36 -0.62
CA LEU A 28 14.80 -0.95 -1.64
C LEU A 28 13.80 -2.07 -1.94
N ASN A 29 14.30 -3.27 -2.25
CA ASN A 29 13.45 -4.41 -2.56
C ASN A 29 12.54 -4.80 -1.38
N HIS A 30 13.05 -4.75 -0.15
CA HIS A 30 12.25 -5.02 1.05
C HIS A 30 11.04 -4.10 1.15
N TYR A 31 11.22 -2.80 0.91
CA TYR A 31 10.12 -1.84 0.93
C TYR A 31 9.17 -1.99 -0.26
N LEU A 32 9.69 -2.24 -1.46
CA LEU A 32 8.88 -2.48 -2.66
C LEU A 32 7.99 -3.71 -2.50
N GLU A 33 8.50 -4.78 -1.89
CA GLU A 33 7.72 -5.98 -1.56
C GLU A 33 6.64 -5.71 -0.51
N GLN A 34 6.97 -4.94 0.53
CA GLN A 34 5.99 -4.49 1.52
C GLN A 34 4.88 -3.67 0.87
N PHE A 35 5.24 -2.75 -0.03
CA PHE A 35 4.30 -1.94 -0.80
C PHE A 35 3.39 -2.84 -1.66
N ARG A 36 3.96 -3.75 -2.45
CA ARG A 36 3.20 -4.68 -3.29
C ARG A 36 2.18 -5.49 -2.49
N GLY A 37 2.60 -6.02 -1.33
CA GLY A 37 1.74 -6.83 -0.47
C GLY A 37 0.67 -6.04 0.31
N THR A 38 0.88 -4.75 0.54
CA THR A 38 0.01 -3.92 1.41
C THR A 38 -0.88 -2.98 0.62
N VAL A 39 -0.39 -2.41 -0.48
CA VAL A 39 -1.14 -1.49 -1.33
C VAL A 39 -1.80 -2.27 -2.47
N TYR A 40 -1.04 -2.78 -3.44
CA TYR A 40 -1.62 -3.44 -4.62
C TYR A 40 -2.48 -4.65 -4.24
N ARG A 41 -1.92 -5.60 -3.46
CA ARG A 41 -2.62 -6.84 -3.12
C ARG A 41 -3.87 -6.61 -2.26
N GLN A 42 -3.83 -5.70 -1.30
CA GLN A 42 -5.00 -5.43 -0.45
C GLN A 42 -6.08 -4.63 -1.20
N THR A 43 -5.69 -3.75 -2.13
CA THR A 43 -6.65 -3.08 -3.02
C THR A 43 -7.32 -4.09 -3.96
N MET A 44 -6.57 -5.03 -4.55
CA MET A 44 -7.14 -6.12 -5.35
C MET A 44 -8.16 -6.94 -4.53
N PHE A 45 -7.86 -7.24 -3.27
CA PHE A 45 -8.80 -7.92 -2.37
C PHE A 45 -10.04 -7.07 -2.08
N ALA A 46 -9.87 -5.78 -1.83
CA ALA A 46 -10.99 -4.86 -1.62
C ALA A 46 -11.89 -4.75 -2.86
N GLU A 47 -11.31 -4.78 -4.07
CA GLU A 47 -12.05 -4.74 -5.33
C GLU A 47 -12.81 -6.04 -5.58
N PHE A 48 -12.21 -7.20 -5.29
CA PHE A 48 -12.91 -8.49 -5.30
C PHE A 48 -14.11 -8.47 -4.34
N GLU A 49 -13.89 -8.03 -3.10
CA GLU A 49 -14.94 -7.93 -2.08
C GLU A 49 -16.06 -6.98 -2.52
N LYS A 50 -15.73 -5.79 -3.03
CA LYS A 50 -16.71 -4.84 -3.57
C LYS A 50 -17.52 -5.46 -4.71
N THR A 51 -16.86 -6.05 -5.69
CA THR A 51 -17.49 -6.64 -6.88
C THR A 51 -18.47 -7.74 -6.49
N THR A 52 -18.06 -8.64 -5.58
CA THR A 52 -18.92 -9.74 -5.12
C THR A 52 -20.15 -9.25 -4.35
N HIS A 53 -20.02 -8.20 -3.55
CA HIS A 53 -21.18 -7.59 -2.89
C HIS A 53 -22.12 -6.90 -3.89
N GLU A 54 -21.60 -6.16 -4.87
CA GLU A 54 -22.40 -5.51 -5.90
C GLU A 54 -23.22 -6.51 -6.74
N LEU A 55 -22.64 -7.68 -7.05
CA LEU A 55 -23.35 -8.76 -7.74
C LEU A 55 -24.51 -9.31 -6.90
N VAL A 56 -24.30 -9.51 -5.60
CA VAL A 56 -25.37 -9.96 -4.69
C VAL A 56 -26.47 -8.91 -4.56
N GLU A 57 -26.11 -7.64 -4.46
CA GLU A 57 -27.06 -6.52 -4.43
C GLU A 57 -27.88 -6.41 -5.73
N ALA A 58 -27.28 -6.77 -6.87
CA ALA A 58 -27.96 -6.88 -8.15
C ALA A 58 -28.84 -8.14 -8.30
N GLY A 59 -28.85 -9.03 -7.30
CA GLY A 59 -29.63 -10.27 -7.30
C GLY A 59 -28.97 -11.44 -8.05
N GLU A 60 -27.67 -11.35 -8.35
CA GLU A 60 -26.91 -12.41 -8.99
C GLU A 60 -26.41 -13.46 -7.98
N ALA A 61 -26.24 -14.70 -8.44
CA ALA A 61 -25.74 -15.80 -7.62
C ALA A 61 -24.21 -15.91 -7.70
N LEU A 62 -23.55 -15.96 -6.53
CA LEU A 62 -22.11 -16.17 -6.43
C LEU A 62 -21.78 -17.68 -6.51
N THR A 63 -21.63 -18.18 -7.73
CA THR A 63 -21.13 -19.55 -7.98
C THR A 63 -19.61 -19.61 -7.84
N PRO A 64 -19.01 -20.75 -7.45
CA PRO A 64 -17.56 -20.92 -7.42
C PRO A 64 -16.90 -20.55 -8.75
N GLU A 65 -17.51 -20.92 -9.88
CA GLU A 65 -16.99 -20.62 -11.23
C GLU A 65 -17.00 -19.11 -11.53
N LEU A 66 -17.98 -18.37 -11.01
CA LEU A 66 -17.99 -16.91 -11.14
C LEU A 66 -16.91 -16.27 -10.26
N LEU A 67 -16.78 -16.70 -9.02
CA LEU A 67 -15.78 -16.18 -8.08
C LEU A 67 -14.35 -16.43 -8.59
N CYS A 68 -14.06 -17.64 -9.07
CA CYS A 68 -12.78 -17.97 -9.69
C CYS A 68 -12.48 -17.06 -10.89
N ARG A 69 -13.46 -16.86 -11.79
CA ARG A 69 -13.26 -15.99 -12.97
C ARG A 69 -13.00 -14.53 -12.60
N ILE A 70 -13.74 -13.98 -11.63
CA ILE A 70 -13.51 -12.60 -11.15
C ILE A 70 -12.10 -12.51 -10.56
N TYR A 71 -11.71 -13.49 -9.74
CA TYR A 71 -10.41 -13.49 -9.09
C TYR A 71 -9.25 -13.63 -10.09
N HIS A 72 -9.40 -14.49 -11.09
CA HIS A 72 -8.43 -14.66 -12.18
C HIS A 72 -8.24 -13.35 -12.95
N GLN A 73 -9.35 -12.70 -13.33
CA GLN A 73 -9.31 -11.44 -14.07
C GLN A 73 -8.62 -10.34 -13.25
N LEU A 74 -8.91 -10.24 -11.95
CA LEU A 74 -8.22 -9.29 -11.07
C LEU A 74 -6.71 -9.56 -10.99
N ASN A 75 -6.27 -10.82 -11.00
CA ASN A 75 -4.83 -11.11 -11.05
C ASN A 75 -4.21 -10.66 -12.38
N LEU A 76 -4.88 -10.88 -13.52
CA LEU A 76 -4.41 -10.36 -14.81
C LEU A 76 -4.31 -8.83 -14.81
N ASP A 77 -5.33 -8.15 -14.28
CA ASP A 77 -5.41 -6.68 -14.28
C ASP A 77 -4.34 -6.03 -13.37
N TYR A 78 -4.06 -6.65 -12.22
CA TYR A 78 -3.12 -6.11 -11.23
C TYR A 78 -1.67 -6.49 -11.47
N TYR A 79 -1.39 -7.71 -11.94
CA TYR A 79 -0.02 -8.20 -12.12
C TYR A 79 0.53 -8.01 -13.53
N GLY A 80 -0.35 -7.82 -14.53
CA GLY A 80 0.05 -7.56 -15.90
C GLY A 80 0.61 -8.79 -16.65
N PRO A 81 0.93 -8.62 -17.94
CA PRO A 81 1.30 -9.72 -18.83
C PRO A 81 2.66 -10.37 -18.54
N GLU A 82 3.50 -9.74 -17.73
CA GLU A 82 4.82 -10.25 -17.35
C GLU A 82 4.73 -11.38 -16.30
N VAL A 83 3.60 -11.51 -15.61
CA VAL A 83 3.35 -12.56 -14.61
C VAL A 83 2.50 -13.66 -15.23
N VAL A 84 2.93 -14.91 -15.01
CA VAL A 84 2.08 -16.08 -15.33
C VAL A 84 1.01 -16.17 -14.24
N VAL A 85 -0.26 -16.06 -14.65
CA VAL A 85 -1.42 -16.28 -13.78
C VAL A 85 -1.84 -17.74 -13.91
N ASP A 86 -1.35 -18.57 -12.99
CA ASP A 86 -1.61 -20.01 -12.99
C ASP A 86 -3.07 -20.32 -12.59
N ASP A 87 -3.66 -21.37 -13.16
CA ASP A 87 -5.04 -21.78 -12.88
C ASP A 87 -5.31 -22.04 -11.37
N GLU A 88 -4.28 -22.41 -10.61
CA GLU A 88 -4.39 -22.60 -9.16
C GLU A 88 -4.70 -21.31 -8.38
N ILE A 89 -4.36 -20.13 -8.92
CA ILE A 89 -4.60 -18.85 -8.23
C ILE A 89 -6.09 -18.51 -8.17
N ASP A 90 -6.90 -19.07 -9.06
CA ASP A 90 -8.34 -18.87 -9.13
C ASP A 90 -9.06 -19.21 -7.83
N MET A 91 -8.50 -20.15 -7.06
CA MET A 91 -9.06 -20.61 -5.79
C MET A 91 -8.54 -19.82 -4.58
N GLU A 92 -7.66 -18.84 -4.77
CA GLU A 92 -7.06 -18.10 -3.66
C GLU A 92 -8.10 -17.32 -2.86
N TRP A 93 -9.19 -16.84 -3.47
CA TRP A 93 -10.27 -16.17 -2.74
C TRP A 93 -10.85 -17.03 -1.61
N ALA A 94 -10.91 -18.35 -1.80
CA ALA A 94 -11.51 -19.27 -0.83
C ALA A 94 -10.69 -19.45 0.46
N ARG A 95 -9.41 -19.05 0.45
CA ARG A 95 -8.51 -19.17 1.61
C ARG A 95 -8.19 -17.83 2.28
N ILE A 96 -8.77 -16.72 1.83
CA ILE A 96 -8.53 -15.39 2.41
C ILE A 96 -9.51 -15.17 3.57
N PRO A 97 -9.05 -15.20 4.84
CA PRO A 97 -9.97 -15.10 5.99
C PRO A 97 -10.64 -13.73 6.09
N HIS A 98 -10.02 -12.68 5.55
CA HIS A 98 -10.54 -11.33 5.64
C HIS A 98 -11.81 -11.11 4.82
N PHE A 99 -12.11 -11.94 3.82
CA PHE A 99 -13.39 -11.88 3.09
C PHE A 99 -14.60 -12.29 3.93
N TYR A 100 -14.37 -12.82 5.14
CA TYR A 100 -15.42 -13.09 6.12
C TYR A 100 -15.59 -11.95 7.14
N ASN A 101 -14.86 -10.84 6.98
CA ASN A 101 -15.00 -9.61 7.75
C ASN A 101 -15.18 -8.43 6.79
N ALA A 102 -16.44 -8.08 6.53
CA ALA A 102 -16.82 -7.15 5.46
C ALA A 102 -16.03 -5.83 5.47
N PHE A 103 -15.41 -5.51 4.33
CA PHE A 103 -14.73 -4.26 4.00
C PHE A 103 -13.62 -3.86 4.98
N TYR A 104 -12.82 -4.83 5.43
CA TYR A 104 -11.67 -4.55 6.30
C TYR A 104 -10.38 -4.24 5.52
N VAL A 105 -10.11 -4.97 4.43
CA VAL A 105 -8.78 -5.02 3.81
C VAL A 105 -8.34 -3.70 3.15
N TYR A 106 -9.26 -2.88 2.68
CA TYR A 106 -8.93 -1.57 2.07
C TYR A 106 -8.22 -0.62 3.05
N GLN A 107 -8.40 -0.85 4.36
CA GLN A 107 -7.79 -0.07 5.43
C GLN A 107 -6.25 -0.21 5.44
N TYR A 108 -5.72 -1.34 4.94
CA TYR A 108 -4.28 -1.52 4.80
C TYR A 108 -3.68 -0.57 3.76
N ALA A 109 -4.25 -0.53 2.55
CA ALA A 109 -3.76 0.32 1.47
C ALA A 109 -3.90 1.83 1.81
N THR A 110 -5.04 2.22 2.37
CA THR A 110 -5.28 3.61 2.82
C THR A 110 -4.41 3.99 4.00
N GLY A 111 -4.21 3.10 4.97
CA GLY A 111 -3.34 3.32 6.11
C GLY A 111 -1.85 3.42 5.74
N PHE A 112 -1.41 2.64 4.74
CA PHE A 112 -0.07 2.73 4.17
C PHE A 112 0.13 4.05 3.42
N SER A 113 -0.83 4.44 2.58
CA SER A 113 -0.80 5.72 1.85
C SER A 113 -0.76 6.92 2.79
N ALA A 114 -1.57 6.89 3.87
CA ALA A 114 -1.54 7.93 4.89
C ALA A 114 -0.18 8.01 5.61
N ALA A 115 0.43 6.86 5.91
CA ALA A 115 1.75 6.83 6.53
C ALA A 115 2.84 7.40 5.60
N THR A 116 2.82 7.03 4.32
CA THR A 116 3.76 7.59 3.32
C THR A 116 3.63 9.12 3.22
N ALA A 117 2.39 9.64 3.16
CA ALA A 117 2.14 11.08 3.13
C ALA A 117 2.64 11.77 4.41
N LEU A 118 2.38 11.21 5.60
CA LEU A 118 2.89 11.74 6.87
C LEU A 118 4.42 11.76 6.92
N THR A 119 5.08 10.69 6.47
CA THR A 119 6.55 10.64 6.37
C THR A 119 7.09 11.71 5.41
N SER A 120 6.45 11.88 4.25
CA SER A 120 6.77 12.94 3.27
C SER A 120 6.65 14.34 3.90
N LEU A 121 5.58 14.64 4.62
CA LEU A 121 5.40 15.92 5.34
C LEU A 121 6.49 16.12 6.41
N ILE A 122 6.78 15.10 7.22
CA ILE A 122 7.81 15.16 8.27
C ILE A 122 9.18 15.49 7.67
N THR A 123 9.54 14.85 6.56
CA THR A 123 10.85 15.03 5.91
C THR A 123 10.99 16.37 5.19
N LYS A 124 9.91 16.89 4.58
CA LYS A 124 9.93 18.13 3.79
C LYS A 124 9.71 19.38 4.64
N GLU A 125 8.79 19.35 5.59
CA GLU A 125 8.44 20.52 6.42
C GLU A 125 9.23 20.57 7.73
N GLY A 126 9.69 19.42 8.24
CA GLY A 126 10.45 19.34 9.48
C GLY A 126 9.59 19.62 10.73
N PRO A 127 10.04 20.48 11.68
CA PRO A 127 9.42 20.64 13.00
C PRO A 127 7.89 20.88 13.00
N PRO A 128 7.31 21.71 12.11
CA PRO A 128 5.86 21.90 12.06
C PRO A 128 5.07 20.62 11.80
N ALA A 129 5.52 19.79 10.85
CA ALA A 129 4.87 18.50 10.55
C ALA A 129 5.05 17.49 11.69
N VAL A 130 6.22 17.50 12.35
CA VAL A 130 6.45 16.68 13.56
C VAL A 130 5.46 17.05 14.66
N THR A 131 5.24 18.35 14.93
CA THR A 131 4.25 18.78 15.93
C THR A 131 2.84 18.29 15.58
N ARG A 132 2.42 18.40 14.32
CA ARG A 132 1.11 17.87 13.87
C ARG A 132 1.02 16.36 14.06
N TYR A 133 2.06 15.62 13.68
CA TYR A 133 2.09 14.16 13.83
C TYR A 133 2.04 13.71 15.30
N ILE A 134 2.79 14.35 16.20
CA ILE A 134 2.75 14.03 17.64
C ILE A 134 1.37 14.34 18.23
N ASN A 135 0.74 15.46 17.84
CA ASN A 135 -0.62 15.78 18.25
C ASN A 135 -1.63 14.76 17.73
N PHE A 136 -1.47 14.24 16.51
CA PHE A 136 -2.26 13.13 15.99
C PHE A 136 -2.12 11.87 16.86
N LEU A 137 -0.91 11.50 17.27
CA LEU A 137 -0.70 10.34 18.14
C LEU A 137 -1.37 10.51 19.52
N HIS A 138 -1.35 11.72 20.09
CA HIS A 138 -1.99 12.00 21.38
C HIS A 138 -3.52 11.91 21.35
N GLN A 139 -4.16 12.01 20.17
CA GLN A 139 -5.61 11.96 20.05
C GLN A 139 -6.17 10.54 20.17
N GLY A 140 -5.39 9.49 19.91
CA GLY A 140 -5.87 8.11 20.01
C GLY A 140 -7.08 7.86 19.10
N ASP A 141 -8.18 7.37 19.69
CA ASP A 141 -9.46 7.09 19.03
C ASP A 141 -10.53 8.17 19.32
N SER A 142 -10.12 9.39 19.70
CA SER A 142 -11.03 10.45 20.16
C SER A 142 -11.96 11.04 19.10
N ASP A 143 -11.70 10.79 17.81
CA ASP A 143 -12.49 11.29 16.68
C ASP A 143 -12.41 10.31 15.49
N TYR A 144 -13.18 10.57 14.44
CA TYR A 144 -13.16 9.78 13.21
C TYR A 144 -11.77 9.75 12.57
N PRO A 145 -11.30 8.59 12.07
CA PRO A 145 -9.96 8.45 11.49
C PRO A 145 -9.64 9.47 10.39
N LEU A 146 -10.61 9.83 9.56
CA LEU A 146 -10.45 10.84 8.51
C LEU A 146 -10.18 12.24 9.08
N ASN A 147 -10.88 12.64 10.14
CA ASN A 147 -10.66 13.92 10.80
C ASN A 147 -9.29 13.97 11.48
N LEU A 148 -8.92 12.87 12.16
CA LEU A 148 -7.62 12.74 12.82
C LEU A 148 -6.46 12.88 11.83
N LEU A 149 -6.51 12.15 10.70
CA LEU A 149 -5.49 12.26 9.64
C LEU A 149 -5.46 13.64 8.99
N LYS A 150 -6.64 14.23 8.76
CA LYS A 150 -6.74 15.60 8.22
C LYS A 150 -6.10 16.63 9.15
N SER A 151 -6.26 16.47 10.47
CA SER A 151 -5.60 17.32 11.47
C SER A 151 -4.06 17.19 11.45
N ALA A 152 -3.56 16.02 11.04
CA ALA A 152 -2.13 15.77 10.84
C ALA A 152 -1.58 16.35 9.52
N GLY A 153 -2.47 16.78 8.61
CA GLY A 153 -2.14 17.33 7.30
C GLY A 153 -2.39 16.37 6.13
N VAL A 154 -3.09 15.25 6.34
CA VAL A 154 -3.38 14.26 5.30
C VAL A 154 -4.88 14.12 5.10
N ASP A 155 -5.40 14.68 4.00
CA ASP A 155 -6.81 14.56 3.63
C ASP A 155 -7.08 13.32 2.77
N MET A 156 -7.53 12.25 3.43
CA MET A 156 -7.86 10.97 2.81
C MET A 156 -9.16 10.98 1.98
N THR A 157 -9.87 12.11 1.88
CA THR A 157 -11.03 12.26 0.98
C THR A 157 -10.63 12.68 -0.43
N THR A 158 -9.34 12.92 -0.65
CA THR A 158 -8.76 13.31 -1.95
C THR A 158 -7.80 12.21 -2.42
N PRO A 159 -7.50 12.12 -3.73
CA PRO A 159 -6.56 11.11 -4.24
C PRO A 159 -5.10 11.38 -3.86
N GLN A 160 -4.78 12.55 -3.30
CA GLN A 160 -3.40 13.02 -3.13
C GLN A 160 -2.53 12.04 -2.32
N ALA A 161 -3.02 11.52 -1.19
CA ALA A 161 -2.23 10.62 -0.35
C ALA A 161 -1.86 9.31 -1.07
N VAL A 162 -2.78 8.78 -1.88
CA VAL A 162 -2.53 7.58 -2.69
C VAL A 162 -1.55 7.90 -3.82
N GLN A 163 -1.71 9.05 -4.50
CA GLN A 163 -0.80 9.47 -5.56
C GLN A 163 0.64 9.65 -5.04
N GLU A 164 0.83 10.34 -3.92
CA GLU A 164 2.16 10.50 -3.31
C GLU A 164 2.79 9.15 -2.93
N CYS A 165 1.96 8.19 -2.50
CA CYS A 165 2.39 6.83 -2.19
C CYS A 165 2.89 6.11 -3.45
N LEU A 166 2.13 6.18 -4.55
CA LEU A 166 2.51 5.61 -5.85
C LEU A 166 3.75 6.28 -6.45
N ASP A 167 3.88 7.61 -6.32
CA ASP A 167 5.04 8.37 -6.79
C ASP A 167 6.32 7.95 -6.04
N MET A 168 6.21 7.71 -4.72
CA MET A 168 7.31 7.17 -3.93
C MET A 168 7.69 5.76 -4.41
N PHE A 169 6.71 4.89 -4.66
CA PHE A 169 6.96 3.56 -5.18
C PHE A 169 7.70 3.61 -6.52
N ALA A 170 7.20 4.41 -7.49
CA ALA A 170 7.81 4.56 -8.81
C ALA A 170 9.27 5.05 -8.72
N ARG A 171 9.55 6.03 -7.84
CA ARG A 171 10.92 6.50 -7.62
C ARG A 171 11.82 5.40 -7.09
N LEU A 172 11.38 4.63 -6.10
CA LEU A 172 12.18 3.56 -5.49
C LEU A 172 12.41 2.39 -6.46
N VAL A 173 11.46 2.10 -7.35
CA VAL A 173 11.65 1.15 -8.46
C VAL A 173 12.77 1.65 -9.38
N GLY A 174 12.72 2.91 -9.82
CA GLY A 174 13.77 3.49 -10.67
C GLY A 174 15.17 3.45 -10.03
N GLU A 175 15.26 3.79 -8.73
CA GLU A 175 16.51 3.67 -7.98
C GLU A 175 17.03 2.23 -7.92
N LEU A 176 16.14 1.24 -7.78
CA LEU A 176 16.52 -0.18 -7.77
C LEU A 176 17.00 -0.63 -9.16
N GLU A 177 16.32 -0.22 -10.23
CA GLU A 177 16.69 -0.52 -11.61
C GLU A 177 18.07 0.02 -11.96
N ASP A 178 18.36 1.28 -11.62
CA ASP A 178 19.66 1.92 -11.85
C ASP A 178 20.80 1.18 -11.15
N LEU A 179 20.59 0.78 -9.89
CA LEU A 179 21.56 0.00 -9.12
C LEU A 179 21.75 -1.41 -9.69
N ALA A 180 20.67 -2.06 -10.14
CA ALA A 180 20.70 -3.40 -10.71
C ALA A 180 21.41 -3.42 -12.08
N ALA A 181 21.23 -2.39 -12.90
CA ALA A 181 21.86 -2.24 -14.21
C ALA A 181 23.38 -1.97 -14.16
N GLY A 182 23.96 -1.84 -12.96
CA GLY A 182 25.40 -1.59 -12.78
C GLY A 182 25.78 -0.11 -12.88
N GLY A 183 24.81 0.80 -12.74
CA GLY A 183 25.08 2.23 -12.64
C GLY A 183 26.00 2.52 -11.46
N ALA A 184 27.16 3.11 -11.74
CA ALA A 184 28.04 3.61 -10.70
C ALA A 184 27.28 4.66 -9.89
N VAL A 185 27.17 4.45 -8.58
CA VAL A 185 26.74 5.48 -7.64
C VAL A 185 27.83 6.55 -7.68
N GLY A 186 27.57 7.64 -8.40
CA GLY A 186 28.39 8.84 -8.41
C GLY A 186 28.20 9.67 -7.15
#